data_AF-A0A9E0AQQ3-F1
#
_entry.id   AF-A0A9E0AQQ3-F1
#
_cell.length_a   1.000
_cell.length_b   1.000
_cell.length_c   1.000
_cell.angle_alpha   90.00
_cell.angle_beta   90.00
_cell.angle_gamma   90.00
#
_symmetry.space_group_name_H-M   'P 1'
#
loop_
_entity.id
_entity.type
_entity.pdbx_description
1 polymer ?
#
loop_
_entity_poly.entity_id
_entity_poly.type
_entity_poly.pdbx_seq_one_letter_code
_entity_poly.pdbx_strand_id
1 'polypeptide(L)'
;MATRTMILSFMLLCCGGMAYAVAPPDSIPPSKHQEYQIHLQQPAKSIRLLLDDRSMLPVRGRISEDGKSVILPDYEKGQKIRLKVEYEDGSVEELIKSPCYIDPVVRSQPVPRRDRILRLV
;
A
#
# COMPACT_ATOMS: atom_id res chain seq x y z
N MET A 1 -61.28 -32.78 -6.39
CA MET A 1 -60.06 -33.02 -7.19
C MET A 1 -59.69 -31.72 -7.90
N ALA A 2 -58.40 -31.40 -8.02
CA ALA A 2 -57.83 -30.31 -8.85
C ALA A 2 -57.76 -28.87 -8.28
N THR A 3 -57.23 -28.65 -7.06
CA THR A 3 -56.82 -27.28 -6.67
C THR A 3 -55.46 -27.16 -5.96
N ARG A 4 -54.74 -28.27 -5.73
CA ARG A 4 -53.45 -28.24 -5.01
C ARG A 4 -52.21 -28.34 -5.88
N THR A 5 -52.34 -28.64 -7.17
CA THR A 5 -51.20 -28.87 -8.08
C THR A 5 -50.76 -27.63 -8.87
N MET A 6 -51.45 -26.50 -8.78
CA MET A 6 -51.16 -25.35 -9.64
C MET A 6 -50.19 -24.31 -9.05
N ILE A 7 -49.91 -24.36 -7.74
CA ILE A 7 -49.06 -23.35 -7.08
C ILE A 7 -47.58 -23.78 -7.08
N LEU A 8 -47.29 -25.07 -7.24
CA LEU A 8 -45.91 -25.58 -7.18
C LEU A 8 -45.13 -25.40 -8.50
N SER A 9 -45.78 -25.06 -9.61
CA SER A 9 -45.09 -24.90 -10.91
C SER A 9 -44.61 -23.47 -11.19
N PHE A 10 -45.10 -22.47 -10.46
CA PHE A 10 -44.75 -21.06 -10.71
C PHE A 10 -43.48 -20.60 -9.95
N MET A 11 -43.02 -21.37 -8.96
CA MET A 11 -41.85 -21.08 -8.13
C MET A 11 -40.55 -21.77 -8.59
N LEU A 12 -40.57 -22.49 -9.71
CA LEU A 12 -39.38 -23.15 -10.26
C LEU A 12 -38.79 -22.47 -11.51
N LEU A 13 -39.39 -21.37 -11.98
CA LEU A 13 -38.97 -20.68 -13.22
C LEU A 13 -38.22 -19.35 -13.00
N CYS A 14 -38.02 -18.91 -11.76
CA CYS A 14 -37.29 -17.66 -11.45
C CYS A 14 -35.80 -17.84 -11.13
N CYS A 15 -35.28 -19.08 -11.09
CA CYS A 15 -33.86 -19.35 -10.85
C CYS A 15 -33.05 -19.50 -12.15
N GLY A 16 -33.47 -18.84 -13.23
CA GLY A 16 -32.66 -18.64 -14.43
C GLY A 16 -31.50 -17.69 -14.10
N GLY A 17 -30.45 -18.24 -13.49
CA GLY A 17 -29.23 -17.51 -13.15
C GLY A 17 -28.60 -16.92 -14.39
N MET A 18 -28.60 -15.58 -14.47
CA MET A 18 -27.71 -14.86 -15.37
C MET A 18 -26.29 -15.10 -14.88
N ALA A 19 -25.59 -16.04 -15.52
CA ALA A 19 -24.14 -16.14 -15.43
C ALA A 19 -23.56 -14.94 -16.20
N TYR A 20 -23.40 -13.81 -15.51
CA TYR A 20 -22.56 -12.74 -16.01
C TYR A 20 -21.13 -13.26 -16.01
N ALA A 21 -20.58 -13.50 -17.20
CA ALA A 21 -19.15 -13.65 -17.36
C ALA A 21 -18.52 -12.30 -17.02
N VAL A 22 -18.14 -12.12 -15.75
CA VAL A 22 -17.25 -11.05 -15.33
C VAL A 22 -15.92 -11.37 -16.01
N ALA A 23 -15.59 -10.60 -17.05
CA ALA A 23 -14.24 -10.61 -17.61
C ALA A 23 -13.26 -10.45 -16.44
N PRO A 24 -12.18 -11.24 -16.37
CA PRO A 24 -11.12 -10.98 -15.40
C PRO A 24 -10.78 -9.49 -15.52
N PRO A 25 -10.75 -8.71 -14.42
CA PRO A 25 -10.28 -7.34 -14.53
C PRO A 25 -8.92 -7.44 -15.18
N ASP A 26 -8.83 -6.95 -16.43
CA ASP A 26 -7.58 -6.75 -17.14
C ASP A 26 -6.64 -6.17 -16.10
N SER A 27 -5.58 -6.90 -15.82
CA SER A 27 -4.63 -6.62 -14.78
C SER A 27 -3.97 -5.29 -15.10
N ILE A 28 -4.64 -4.19 -14.76
CA ILE A 28 -4.05 -2.88 -14.56
C ILE A 28 -2.98 -3.19 -13.51
N PRO A 29 -1.68 -3.20 -13.88
CA PRO A 29 -0.66 -3.41 -12.88
C PRO A 29 -0.91 -2.35 -11.81
N PRO A 30 -0.95 -2.72 -10.50
CA PRO A 30 -1.25 -1.75 -9.47
C PRO A 30 -0.34 -0.56 -9.71
N SER A 31 -0.92 0.61 -9.98
CA SER A 31 -0.16 1.84 -10.18
C SER A 31 0.82 1.88 -9.03
N LYS A 32 2.13 1.84 -9.32
CA LYS A 32 3.16 1.73 -8.30
C LYS A 32 2.95 2.91 -7.35
N HIS A 33 2.33 2.67 -6.19
CA HIS A 33 2.19 3.68 -5.16
C HIS A 33 3.62 3.98 -4.73
N GLN A 34 4.08 5.17 -5.09
CA GLN A 34 5.43 5.62 -4.77
C GLN A 34 5.45 5.88 -3.27
N GLU A 35 6.07 4.96 -2.53
CA GLU A 35 6.33 5.18 -1.12
C GLU A 35 7.52 6.12 -0.94
N TYR A 36 7.55 6.80 0.20
CA TYR A 36 8.64 7.66 0.61
C TYR A 36 9.24 7.17 1.92
N GLN A 37 10.43 7.64 2.25
CA GLN A 37 11.14 7.27 3.45
C GLN A 37 11.85 8.45 4.09
N ILE A 38 11.88 8.44 5.42
CA ILE A 38 12.72 9.32 6.23
C ILE A 38 13.84 8.47 6.82
N HIS A 39 15.08 8.82 6.51
CA HIS A 39 16.25 8.17 7.10
C HIS A 39 16.46 8.62 8.55
N LEU A 40 16.71 7.65 9.42
CA LEU A 40 16.95 7.85 10.84
C LEU A 40 18.45 7.80 11.15
N GLN A 41 18.84 8.43 12.27
CA GLN A 41 20.24 8.41 12.70
C GLN A 41 20.65 7.03 13.24
N GLN A 42 19.68 6.31 13.84
CA GLN A 42 19.87 5.01 14.47
C GLN A 42 18.62 4.13 14.25
N PRO A 43 18.72 2.81 14.43
CA PRO A 43 17.58 1.91 14.38
C PRO A 43 16.47 2.32 15.36
N ALA A 44 15.26 2.48 14.84
CA ALA A 44 14.08 2.80 15.63
C ALA A 44 13.41 1.55 16.18
N LYS A 45 13.01 1.63 17.44
CA LYS A 45 12.16 0.64 18.10
C LYS A 45 10.67 0.92 17.87
N SER A 46 10.26 2.18 17.98
CA SER A 46 8.85 2.55 17.76
C SER A 46 8.66 4.00 17.29
N ILE A 47 7.57 4.24 16.57
CA ILE A 47 7.09 5.58 16.21
C ILE A 47 6.09 6.01 17.28
N ARG A 48 6.43 7.04 18.06
CA ARG A 48 5.54 7.59 19.09
C ARG A 48 4.57 8.63 18.54
N LEU A 49 4.98 9.36 17.51
CA LEU A 49 4.16 10.39 16.86
C LEU A 49 4.58 10.53 15.40
N LEU A 50 3.60 10.72 14.50
CA LEU A 50 3.83 10.99 13.09
C LEU A 50 2.72 11.87 12.53
N LEU A 51 3.01 13.14 12.26
CA LEU A 51 2.05 14.15 11.84
C LEU A 51 2.57 14.94 10.62
N ASP A 52 1.67 15.48 9.82
CA ASP A 52 1.97 16.60 8.95
C ASP A 52 2.11 17.88 9.80
N ASP A 53 3.20 18.62 9.60
CA ASP A 53 3.57 19.77 10.44
C ASP A 53 2.64 20.97 10.26
N ARG A 54 1.94 21.07 9.11
CA ARG A 54 1.03 22.20 8.83
C ARG A 54 -0.37 21.96 9.36
N SER A 55 -0.93 20.80 9.03
CA SER A 55 -2.31 20.42 9.37
C SER A 55 -2.42 19.77 10.75
N MET A 56 -1.30 19.31 11.31
CA MET A 56 -1.24 18.54 12.55
C MET A 56 -2.07 17.24 12.49
N LEU A 57 -2.38 16.77 11.27
CA LEU A 57 -3.10 15.52 11.05
C LEU A 57 -2.15 14.32 11.11
N PRO A 58 -2.62 13.16 11.60
CA PRO A 58 -1.82 11.95 11.64
C PRO A 58 -1.51 11.44 10.24
N VAL A 59 -0.25 11.06 10.03
CA VAL A 59 0.23 10.47 8.78
C VAL A 59 0.52 9.00 9.00
N ARG A 60 0.19 8.16 8.01
CA ARG A 60 0.51 6.73 8.06
C ARG A 60 2.02 6.53 7.89
N GLY A 61 2.59 5.67 8.71
CA GLY A 61 3.99 5.27 8.57
C GLY A 61 4.31 3.97 9.28
N ARG A 62 5.40 3.33 8.84
CA ARG A 62 5.94 2.09 9.41
C ARG A 62 7.46 2.14 9.45
N ILE A 63 8.07 1.48 10.42
CA ILE A 63 9.53 1.34 10.47
C ILE A 63 9.94 0.29 9.41
N SER A 64 11.04 0.54 8.71
CA SER A 64 11.64 -0.41 7.77
C SER A 64 12.14 -1.68 8.49
N GLU A 65 12.32 -2.78 7.76
CA GLU A 65 12.76 -4.05 8.35
C GLU A 65 14.13 -3.96 9.06
N ASP A 66 15.00 -3.07 8.59
CA ASP A 66 16.32 -2.80 9.19
C ASP A 66 16.29 -1.75 10.32
N GLY A 67 15.13 -1.18 10.62
CA GLY A 67 14.96 -0.15 11.65
C GLY A 67 15.45 1.25 11.27
N LYS A 68 16.15 1.42 10.14
CA LYS A 68 16.90 2.66 9.83
C LYS A 68 16.07 3.73 9.13
N SER A 69 14.81 3.46 8.82
CA SER A 69 13.96 4.39 8.09
C SER A 69 12.50 4.28 8.50
N VAL A 70 11.77 5.39 8.38
CA VAL A 70 10.31 5.42 8.47
C VAL A 70 9.73 5.52 7.07
N ILE A 71 8.98 4.50 6.65
CA ILE A 71 8.31 4.42 5.37
C ILE A 71 6.94 5.07 5.45
N LEU A 72 6.66 5.98 4.52
CA LEU A 72 5.44 6.77 4.39
C LEU A 72 4.71 6.38 3.09
N PRO A 73 3.68 5.51 3.15
CA PRO A 73 3.00 5.02 1.95
C PRO A 73 2.14 6.08 1.25
N ASP A 74 1.61 7.06 1.98
CA ASP A 74 0.68 8.08 1.44
C ASP A 74 1.18 9.50 1.70
N TYR A 75 2.50 9.67 1.69
CA TYR A 75 3.09 11.00 1.84
C TYR A 75 2.76 11.86 0.61
N GLU A 76 2.17 13.03 0.85
CA GLU A 76 1.98 14.03 -0.19
C GLU A 76 3.24 14.87 -0.36
N LYS A 77 3.76 14.94 -1.58
CA LYS A 77 4.98 15.71 -1.86
C LYS A 77 4.84 17.17 -1.43
N GLY A 78 5.85 17.67 -0.74
CA GLY A 78 5.91 19.07 -0.31
C GLY A 78 5.47 19.29 1.13
N GLN A 79 4.91 18.28 1.78
CA GLN A 79 4.56 18.30 3.20
C GLN A 79 5.82 18.23 4.08
N LYS A 80 5.77 18.90 5.24
CA LYS A 80 6.77 18.74 6.28
C LYS A 80 6.23 17.72 7.27
N ILE A 81 7.07 16.78 7.70
CA ILE A 81 6.65 15.73 8.62
C ILE A 81 7.28 15.96 9.98
N ARG A 82 6.44 16.00 11.02
CA ARG A 82 6.86 15.97 12.42
C ARG A 82 6.79 14.54 12.90
N LEU A 83 7.91 13.98 13.32
CA LEU A 83 7.96 12.65 13.91
C LEU A 83 8.64 12.63 15.27
N LYS A 84 8.15 11.75 16.14
CA LYS A 84 8.77 11.40 17.41
C LYS A 84 9.07 9.92 17.43
N VAL A 85 10.33 9.56 17.60
CA VAL A 85 10.82 8.18 17.50
C VAL A 85 11.47 7.79 18.81
N GLU A 86 11.23 6.55 19.25
CA GLU A 86 12.03 5.88 20.27
C GLU A 86 13.01 4.94 19.58
N TYR A 87 14.29 5.11 19.85
CA TYR A 87 15.37 4.29 19.32
C TYR A 87 15.58 3.03 20.16
N GLU A 88 16.34 2.07 19.64
CA GLU A 88 16.64 0.81 20.33
C GLU A 88 17.42 1.00 21.64
N ASP A 89 18.22 2.06 21.75
CA ASP A 89 18.94 2.43 22.98
C ASP A 89 18.03 3.07 24.06
N GLY A 90 16.74 3.25 23.74
CA GLY A 90 15.74 3.87 24.61
C GLY A 90 15.71 5.39 24.54
N SER A 91 16.57 6.03 23.76
CA SER A 91 16.52 7.48 23.53
C SER A 91 15.29 7.86 22.71
N VAL A 92 14.79 9.07 22.92
CA VAL A 92 13.62 9.60 22.23
C VAL A 92 13.97 10.92 21.58
N GLU A 93 13.73 11.02 20.28
CA GLU A 93 14.02 12.21 19.49
C GLU A 93 12.76 12.72 18.79
N GLU A 94 12.60 14.05 18.77
CA GLU A 94 11.58 14.72 17.98
C GLU A 94 12.24 15.46 16.81
N LEU A 95 11.76 15.20 15.60
CA LEU A 95 12.34 15.65 14.35
C LEU A 95 11.25 16.30 13.49
N ILE A 96 11.60 17.40 12.83
CA ILE A 96 10.79 17.99 11.76
C ILE A 96 11.59 17.86 10.47
N LYS A 97 11.09 17.09 9.51
CA LYS A 97 11.75 16.82 8.23
C LYS A 97 11.03 17.55 7.10
N SER A 98 11.80 18.37 6.39
CA SER A 98 11.34 19.01 5.16
C SER A 98 11.35 18.03 3.98
N PRO A 99 10.63 18.34 2.88
CA PRO A 99 10.52 17.45 1.72
C PRO A 99 11.85 16.97 1.12
N CYS A 100 12.92 17.75 1.26
CA CYS A 100 14.26 17.39 0.79
C CYS A 100 14.95 16.29 1.59
N TYR A 101 14.42 15.93 2.77
CA TYR A 101 14.88 14.80 3.59
C TYR A 101 13.89 13.62 3.55
N ILE A 102 12.97 13.63 2.59
CA ILE A 102 11.93 12.62 2.41
C ILE A 102 12.11 12.03 1.01
N ASP A 103 12.80 10.90 0.94
CA ASP A 103 13.26 10.30 -0.30
C ASP A 103 12.26 9.26 -0.83
N PRO A 104 12.16 9.05 -2.15
CA PRO A 104 11.39 7.93 -2.69
C PRO A 104 12.04 6.59 -2.33
N VAL A 105 11.23 5.61 -1.94
CA VAL A 105 11.70 4.23 -1.75
C VAL A 105 12.04 3.62 -3.11
N VAL A 106 13.30 3.25 -3.31
CA VAL A 106 13.74 2.54 -4.52
C VAL A 106 13.60 1.04 -4.30
N ARG A 107 12.52 0.45 -4.83
CA ARG A 107 12.40 -1.01 -4.90
C ARG A 107 13.21 -1.50 -6.10
N SER A 108 14.34 -2.15 -5.86
CA SER A 108 15.04 -2.91 -6.88
C SER A 108 14.17 -4.08 -7.30
N GLN A 109 13.33 -3.89 -8.32
CA GLN A 109 12.77 -5.04 -9.01
C GLN A 109 13.93 -5.79 -9.66
N PRO A 110 13.97 -7.14 -9.60
CA PRO A 110 14.88 -7.87 -10.47
C PRO A 110 14.54 -7.44 -11.90
N VAL A 111 15.46 -6.72 -12.54
CA VAL A 111 15.33 -6.36 -13.95
C VAL A 111 15.28 -7.70 -14.69
N PRO A 112 14.20 -8.03 -15.41
CA PRO A 112 14.21 -9.23 -16.24
C PRO A 112 15.38 -9.06 -17.21
N ARG A 113 16.41 -9.90 -17.07
CA ARG A 113 17.47 -9.98 -18.06
C ARG A 113 16.75 -10.22 -19.38
N ARG A 114 16.86 -9.27 -20.31
CA ARG A 114 16.57 -9.54 -21.72
C ARG A 114 17.62 -10.56 -22.14
N ASP A 115 17.30 -11.83 -21.91
CA ASP A 115 18.09 -12.91 -22.42
C ASP A 115 18.20 -12.68 -23.92
N ARG A 116 19.46 -12.47 -24.30
CA ARG A 116 19.94 -12.33 -25.66
C ARG A 116 19.24 -13.39 -26.48
N ILE A 117 18.28 -12.97 -27.32
CA ILE A 117 17.69 -13.82 -28.35
C ILE A 117 18.89 -14.30 -29.16
N LEU A 118 19.32 -15.55 -28.90
CA LEU A 118 20.15 -16.28 -29.83
C LEU A 118 19.28 -16.41 -31.06
N ARG A 119 19.50 -15.52 -32.04
CA ARG A 119 19.13 -15.78 -33.43
C ARG A 119 19.92 -17.03 -33.83
N LEU A 120 19.31 -18.18 -33.61
CA LEU A 120 19.64 -19.42 -34.28
C LEU A 120 18.60 -19.58 -35.39
N VAL A 121 19.15 -19.84 -36.58
CA VAL A 121 18.53 -20.08 -37.90
C VAL A 121 18.26 -18.81 -38.71
#